data_AF-A0AAJ4MH61-F1
#
_entry.id   AF-A0AAJ4MH61-F1
#
_cell.length_a   1.000
_cell.length_b   1.000
_cell.length_c   1.000
_cell.angle_alpha   90.00
_cell.angle_beta   90.00
_cell.angle_gamma   90.00
#
_symmetry.space_group_name_H-M   'P 1'
#
loop_
_entity.id
_entity.type
_entity.pdbx_description
1 polymer ?
#
loop_
_entity_poly.entity_id
_entity_poly.type
_entity_poly.pdbx_seq_one_letter_code
_entity_poly.pdbx_strand_id
1 'polypeptide(L)'
;MTVNEGLQQTENAYNQLVEVNRLMVDAVFNAFLFSWQWWLGIGLFIIPWLIWFLFRNKKSTGRLLIGRFITIILSLLIDLIALSYGLWSYPMKFSPISPLLFLPYHLAMAPVAVMFVLQIKPNWNPLLKGSIFAAIAAFGGMNLFNAIDFYNPKGWSTFYDFFIYLFLIMIAYLFYNMDSYKKITDK
;
A
#
# COMPACT_ATOMS: atom_id res chain seq x y z
N MET A 1 -14.63 -24.95 23.67
CA MET A 1 -13.39 -24.17 23.84
C MET A 1 -13.60 -23.17 24.96
N THR A 2 -12.79 -23.25 26.01
CA THR A 2 -12.75 -22.27 27.11
C THR A 2 -11.86 -21.07 26.74
N VAL A 3 -11.91 -19.99 27.53
CA VAL A 3 -11.04 -18.82 27.32
C VAL A 3 -9.56 -19.23 27.39
N ASN A 4 -9.18 -20.07 28.35
CA ASN A 4 -7.79 -20.54 28.49
C ASN A 4 -7.35 -21.41 27.31
N GLU A 5 -8.21 -22.29 26.83
CA GLU A 5 -7.95 -23.09 25.61
C GLU A 5 -7.77 -22.19 24.39
N GLY A 6 -8.60 -21.15 24.26
CA GLY A 6 -8.49 -20.16 23.17
C GLY A 6 -7.18 -19.36 23.23
N LEU A 7 -6.79 -18.86 24.40
CA LEU A 7 -5.52 -18.16 24.60
C LEU A 7 -4.32 -19.05 24.24
N GLN A 8 -4.33 -20.31 24.70
CA GLN A 8 -3.28 -21.27 24.35
C GLN A 8 -3.24 -21.56 22.85
N GLN A 9 -4.40 -21.68 22.19
CA GLN A 9 -4.46 -21.87 20.74
C GLN A 9 -3.85 -20.67 20.00
N THR A 10 -4.16 -19.44 20.42
CA THR A 10 -3.58 -18.24 19.81
C THR A 10 -2.07 -18.15 20.01
N GLU A 11 -1.56 -18.53 21.18
CA GLU A 11 -0.12 -18.54 21.47
C GLU A 11 0.62 -19.56 20.59
N ASN A 12 0.03 -20.75 20.42
CA ASN A 12 0.55 -21.75 19.51
C ASN A 12 0.58 -21.24 18.05
N ALA A 13 -0.44 -20.49 17.62
CA ALA A 13 -0.46 -19.87 16.29
C ALA A 13 0.62 -18.77 16.15
N TYR A 14 0.87 -17.97 17.18
CA TYR A 14 1.97 -16.99 17.18
C TYR A 14 3.34 -17.66 17.06
N ASN A 15 3.55 -18.80 17.72
CA ASN A 15 4.80 -19.56 17.58
C ASN A 15 5.01 -20.06 16.15
N GLN A 16 3.94 -20.46 15.45
CA GLN A 16 4.01 -20.80 14.03
C GLN A 16 4.35 -19.57 13.16
N LEU A 17 3.79 -18.40 13.48
CA LEU A 17 4.12 -17.15 12.78
C LEU A 17 5.61 -16.77 12.92
N VAL A 18 6.21 -17.02 14.09
CA VAL A 18 7.66 -16.79 14.30
C VAL A 18 8.48 -17.68 13.38
N GLU A 19 8.12 -18.96 13.23
CA GLU A 19 8.84 -19.86 12.32
C GLU A 19 8.66 -19.47 10.85
N VAL A 20 7.44 -19.08 10.45
CA VAL A 20 7.18 -18.52 9.11
C VAL A 20 8.03 -17.28 8.85
N ASN A 21 8.14 -16.38 9.83
CA ASN A 21 8.98 -15.20 9.73
C ASN A 21 10.45 -15.60 9.51
N ARG A 22 10.96 -16.58 10.27
CA ARG A 22 12.32 -17.09 10.11
C ARG A 22 12.62 -17.59 8.70
N LEU A 23 11.71 -18.37 8.11
CA LEU A 23 11.84 -18.85 6.72
C LEU A 23 11.88 -17.71 5.71
N MET A 24 11.04 -16.69 5.90
CA MET A 24 11.01 -15.51 5.03
C MET A 24 12.28 -14.66 5.16
N VAL A 25 12.80 -14.51 6.38
CA VAL A 25 14.07 -13.82 6.64
C VAL A 25 15.23 -14.55 5.96
N ASP A 26 15.26 -15.88 6.07
CA ASP A 26 16.27 -16.71 5.40
C ASP A 26 16.27 -16.52 3.88
N ALA A 27 15.08 -16.55 3.25
CA ALA A 27 14.92 -16.26 1.83
C ALA A 27 15.42 -14.85 1.46
N VAL A 28 15.12 -13.85 2.30
CA VAL A 28 15.61 -12.48 2.08
C VAL A 28 17.13 -12.43 2.10
N PHE A 29 17.79 -12.98 3.12
CA PHE A 29 19.24 -12.87 3.26
C PHE A 29 20.02 -13.75 2.28
N ASN A 30 19.55 -14.97 2.02
CA ASN A 30 20.30 -15.95 1.25
C ASN A 30 19.97 -15.94 -0.24
N ALA A 31 18.77 -15.47 -0.65
CA ALA A 31 18.35 -15.49 -2.04
C ALA A 31 18.06 -14.10 -2.62
N PHE A 32 17.45 -13.19 -1.85
CA PHE A 32 16.95 -11.92 -2.40
C PHE A 32 17.94 -10.77 -2.24
N LEU A 33 18.68 -10.70 -1.15
CA LEU A 33 19.57 -9.58 -0.84
C LEU A 33 20.55 -9.34 -1.99
N PHE A 34 20.66 -8.08 -2.42
CA PHE A 34 21.48 -7.63 -3.55
C PHE A 34 21.09 -8.15 -4.94
N SER A 35 20.00 -8.93 -5.08
CA SER A 35 19.41 -9.21 -6.38
C SER A 35 18.87 -7.92 -7.04
N TRP A 36 18.64 -7.96 -8.35
CA TRP A 36 18.04 -6.81 -9.05
C TRP A 36 16.62 -6.53 -8.55
N GLN A 37 15.87 -7.56 -8.15
CA GLN A 37 14.53 -7.43 -7.55
C GLN A 37 14.61 -6.68 -6.23
N TRP A 38 15.62 -6.96 -5.41
CA TRP A 38 15.81 -6.27 -4.14
C TRP A 38 16.09 -4.78 -4.35
N TRP A 39 16.97 -4.44 -5.29
CA TRP A 39 17.22 -3.05 -5.67
C TRP A 39 16.00 -2.37 -6.28
N LEU A 40 15.22 -3.09 -7.10
CA LEU A 40 13.94 -2.60 -7.61
C LEU A 40 12.97 -2.29 -6.46
N GLY A 41 12.84 -3.18 -5.47
CA GLY A 41 12.01 -2.95 -4.29
C GLY A 41 12.40 -1.69 -3.51
N ILE A 42 13.70 -1.45 -3.34
CA ILE A 42 14.23 -0.20 -2.75
C ILE A 42 13.85 1.01 -3.62
N GLY A 43 14.05 0.90 -4.93
CA GLY A 43 13.68 1.95 -5.89
C GLY A 43 12.20 2.31 -5.81
N LEU A 44 11.32 1.30 -5.81
CA LEU A 44 9.87 1.47 -5.70
C LEU A 44 9.45 2.11 -4.37
N PHE A 45 10.26 1.99 -3.31
CA PHE A 45 10.01 2.69 -2.05
C PHE A 45 10.54 4.13 -2.09
N ILE A 46 11.80 4.35 -2.50
CA ILE A 46 12.48 5.65 -2.35
C ILE A 46 12.11 6.63 -3.49
N ILE A 47 12.08 6.17 -4.73
CA ILE A 47 11.92 7.03 -5.92
C ILE A 47 10.59 7.80 -5.91
N PRO A 48 9.42 7.19 -5.61
CA PRO A 48 8.17 7.94 -5.55
C PRO A 48 8.24 9.11 -4.56
N TRP A 49 8.86 8.91 -3.40
CA TRP A 49 9.06 9.98 -2.42
C TRP A 49 9.90 11.12 -2.97
N LEU A 50 11.05 10.81 -3.58
CA LEU A 50 11.92 11.82 -4.18
C LEU A 50 11.18 12.63 -5.25
N ILE A 51 10.48 11.95 -6.16
CA ILE A 51 9.68 12.60 -7.21
C ILE A 51 8.61 13.51 -6.57
N TRP A 52 7.89 13.03 -5.55
CA TRP A 52 6.90 13.85 -4.87
C TRP A 52 7.51 15.07 -4.18
N PHE A 53 8.65 14.93 -3.49
CA PHE A 53 9.32 16.07 -2.86
C PHE A 53 9.72 17.14 -3.88
N LEU A 54 10.12 16.74 -5.09
CA LEU A 54 10.50 17.65 -6.17
C LEU A 54 9.28 18.36 -6.80
N PHE A 55 8.20 17.62 -7.06
CA PHE A 55 7.09 18.12 -7.88
C PHE A 55 5.81 18.51 -7.11
N ARG A 56 5.76 18.31 -5.79
CA ARG A 56 4.56 18.63 -5.00
C ARG A 56 4.20 20.12 -5.04
N ASN A 57 2.90 20.40 -5.00
CA ASN A 57 2.41 21.73 -4.70
C ASN A 57 2.66 22.09 -3.23
N LYS A 58 3.74 22.86 -2.98
CA LYS A 58 4.16 23.25 -1.62
C LYS A 58 3.07 24.00 -0.85
N LYS A 59 2.19 24.75 -1.53
CA LYS A 59 1.09 25.51 -0.91
C LYS A 59 0.00 24.62 -0.31
N SER A 60 -0.14 23.39 -0.79
CA SER A 60 -1.17 22.44 -0.36
C SER A 60 -0.59 21.18 0.28
N THR A 61 0.67 21.24 0.76
CA THR A 61 1.39 20.08 1.31
C THR A 61 0.59 19.36 2.40
N GLY A 62 0.01 20.09 3.35
CA GLY A 62 -0.77 19.51 4.45
C GLY A 62 -1.96 18.69 3.94
N ARG A 63 -2.76 19.25 3.04
CA ARG A 63 -3.92 18.57 2.44
C ARG A 63 -3.51 17.33 1.65
N LEU A 64 -2.41 17.40 0.90
CA LEU A 64 -1.87 16.23 0.18
C LEU A 64 -1.41 15.13 1.13
N LEU A 65 -0.71 15.49 2.20
CA LEU A 65 -0.25 14.54 3.21
C LEU A 65 -1.44 13.85 3.91
N ILE A 66 -2.52 14.57 4.20
CA ILE A 66 -3.74 13.98 4.78
C ILE A 66 -4.37 12.97 3.82
N GLY A 67 -4.51 13.33 2.54
CA GLY A 67 -4.97 12.41 1.48
C GLY A 67 -4.11 11.14 1.41
N ARG A 68 -2.78 11.28 1.50
CA ARG A 68 -1.85 10.16 1.62
C ARG A 68 -2.11 9.32 2.86
N PHE A 69 -2.25 9.93 4.04
CA PHE A 69 -2.30 9.18 5.30
C PHE A 69 -3.57 8.33 5.36
N ILE A 70 -4.70 8.86 4.89
CA ILE A 70 -5.92 8.06 4.80
C ILE A 70 -5.78 6.92 3.78
N THR A 71 -5.09 7.15 2.65
CA THR A 71 -4.76 6.07 1.70
C THR A 71 -3.91 4.97 2.34
N ILE A 72 -2.86 5.33 3.10
CA ILE A 72 -2.01 4.35 3.81
C ILE A 72 -2.84 3.51 4.77
N ILE A 73 -3.66 4.15 5.60
CA ILE A 73 -4.49 3.46 6.60
C ILE A 73 -5.44 2.49 5.91
N LEU A 74 -6.20 2.95 4.92
CA LEU A 74 -7.20 2.13 4.25
C LEU A 74 -6.57 0.99 3.43
N SER A 75 -5.49 1.27 2.70
CA SER A 75 -4.80 0.23 1.92
C SER A 75 -4.22 -0.87 2.81
N LEU A 76 -3.60 -0.51 3.93
CA LEU A 76 -3.11 -1.49 4.90
C LEU A 76 -4.24 -2.31 5.55
N LEU A 77 -5.39 -1.70 5.87
CA LEU A 77 -6.53 -2.43 6.42
C LEU A 77 -7.08 -3.45 5.41
N ILE A 78 -7.24 -3.06 4.15
CA ILE A 78 -7.67 -3.95 3.07
C ILE A 78 -6.67 -5.09 2.88
N ASP A 79 -5.37 -4.78 2.87
CA ASP A 79 -4.30 -5.77 2.70
C ASP A 79 -4.26 -6.76 3.87
N LEU A 80 -4.42 -6.29 5.11
CA LEU A 80 -4.47 -7.17 6.28
C LEU A 80 -5.65 -8.15 6.19
N ILE A 81 -6.82 -7.69 5.76
CA ILE A 81 -7.98 -8.55 5.53
C ILE A 81 -7.65 -9.58 4.43
N ALA A 82 -7.16 -9.12 3.28
CA ALA A 82 -6.89 -9.98 2.15
C ALA A 82 -5.81 -11.04 2.43
N LEU A 83 -4.73 -10.67 3.12
CA LEU A 83 -3.68 -11.59 3.56
C LEU A 83 -4.21 -12.60 4.58
N SER A 84 -5.07 -12.17 5.51
CA SER A 84 -5.69 -13.07 6.51
C SER A 84 -6.57 -14.14 5.89
N TYR A 85 -7.24 -13.81 4.78
CA TYR A 85 -8.03 -14.77 3.99
C TYR A 85 -7.22 -15.48 2.90
N GLY A 86 -5.92 -15.18 2.78
CA GLY A 86 -5.05 -15.77 1.77
C GLY A 86 -5.44 -15.42 0.33
N LEU A 87 -6.12 -14.30 0.12
CA LEU A 87 -6.62 -13.87 -1.19
C LEU A 87 -5.49 -13.51 -2.15
N TRP A 88 -4.34 -13.08 -1.64
CA TRP A 88 -3.12 -12.91 -2.40
C TRP A 88 -1.89 -13.11 -1.52
N SER A 89 -0.71 -13.00 -2.10
CA SER A 89 0.57 -13.04 -1.38
C SER A 89 1.62 -12.22 -2.10
N TYR A 90 2.72 -11.92 -1.41
CA TYR A 90 3.85 -11.18 -1.94
C TYR A 90 5.09 -12.08 -1.88
N PRO A 91 5.45 -12.79 -2.97
CA PRO A 91 6.57 -13.73 -2.95
C PRO A 91 7.92 -13.03 -2.77
N MET A 92 8.16 -11.96 -3.52
CA MET A 92 9.38 -11.17 -3.39
C MET A 92 9.34 -10.25 -2.17
N LYS A 93 10.41 -10.29 -1.36
CA LYS A 93 10.56 -9.47 -0.14
C LYS A 93 11.91 -8.78 -0.13
N PHE A 94 11.89 -7.49 0.18
CA PHE A 94 13.12 -6.67 0.24
C PHE A 94 13.57 -6.36 1.68
N SER A 95 12.72 -6.63 2.68
CA SER A 95 13.04 -6.38 4.10
C SER A 95 12.64 -7.57 4.98
N PRO A 96 13.49 -7.96 5.94
CA PRO A 96 13.22 -9.05 6.88
C PRO A 96 12.28 -8.66 8.04
N ILE A 97 12.00 -7.36 8.23
CA ILE A 97 11.31 -6.85 9.44
C ILE A 97 9.78 -7.04 9.36
N SER A 98 9.21 -7.12 8.17
CA SER A 98 7.77 -7.35 7.98
C SER A 98 7.55 -8.29 6.80
N PRO A 99 7.68 -9.62 7.01
CA PRO A 99 7.61 -10.58 5.93
C PRO A 99 6.23 -10.65 5.28
N LEU A 100 5.19 -10.12 5.91
CA LEU A 100 3.82 -10.17 5.38
C LEU A 100 3.49 -8.99 4.46
N LEU A 101 4.02 -7.80 4.71
CA LEU A 101 3.65 -6.60 3.96
C LEU A 101 4.54 -6.36 2.74
N PHE A 102 3.97 -5.83 1.66
CA PHE A 102 4.74 -5.23 0.58
C PHE A 102 4.83 -3.72 0.79
N LEU A 103 5.78 -3.31 1.65
CA LEU A 103 5.92 -1.92 2.10
C LEU A 103 6.05 -0.87 0.97
N PRO A 104 6.77 -1.11 -0.15
CA PRO A 104 6.89 -0.15 -1.26
C PRO A 104 5.53 0.27 -1.80
N TYR A 105 4.62 -0.69 -1.94
CA TYR A 105 3.31 -0.44 -2.48
C TYR A 105 2.45 0.42 -1.54
N HIS A 106 2.31 0.00 -0.29
CA HIS A 106 1.39 0.63 0.68
C HIS A 106 1.91 1.95 1.23
N LEU A 107 3.23 2.09 1.38
CA LEU A 107 3.84 3.27 2.01
C LEU A 107 4.42 4.27 1.02
N ALA A 108 4.66 3.89 -0.23
CA ALA A 108 5.20 4.81 -1.24
C ALA A 108 4.28 4.90 -2.46
N MET A 109 4.15 3.82 -3.22
CA MET A 109 3.54 3.88 -4.55
C MET A 109 2.09 4.35 -4.54
N ALA A 110 1.20 3.62 -3.86
CA ALA A 110 -0.22 3.97 -3.80
C ALA A 110 -0.45 5.38 -3.20
N PRO A 111 0.05 5.72 -1.99
CA PRO A 111 -0.20 7.03 -1.41
C PRO A 111 0.42 8.19 -2.19
N VAL A 112 1.64 8.04 -2.72
CA VAL A 112 2.27 9.10 -3.52
C VAL A 112 1.51 9.31 -4.82
N ALA A 113 1.12 8.23 -5.49
CA ALA A 113 0.37 8.34 -6.73
C ALA A 113 -1.02 8.97 -6.50
N VAL A 114 -1.70 8.65 -5.40
CA VAL A 114 -2.93 9.35 -4.99
C VAL A 114 -2.68 10.85 -4.81
N MET A 115 -1.60 11.27 -4.14
CA MET A 115 -1.27 12.70 -4.03
C MET A 115 -1.07 13.36 -5.40
N PHE A 116 -0.48 12.66 -6.37
CA PHE A 116 -0.37 13.15 -7.74
C PHE A 116 -1.74 13.28 -8.43
N VAL A 117 -2.62 12.28 -8.32
CA VAL A 117 -3.99 12.33 -8.86
C VAL A 117 -4.77 13.50 -8.26
N LEU A 118 -4.58 13.80 -6.98
CA LEU A 118 -5.25 14.92 -6.32
C LEU A 118 -4.74 16.28 -6.82
N GLN A 119 -3.42 16.47 -6.91
CA GLN A 119 -2.84 17.78 -7.27
C GLN A 119 -2.82 18.08 -8.78
N ILE A 120 -2.76 17.07 -9.65
CA ILE A 120 -2.74 17.26 -11.10
C ILE A 120 -4.17 17.55 -11.58
N LYS A 121 -4.35 18.67 -12.30
CA LYS A 121 -5.64 19.16 -12.78
C LYS A 121 -6.74 19.10 -11.71
N PRO A 122 -6.62 19.89 -10.61
CA PRO A 122 -7.50 19.77 -9.45
C PRO A 122 -8.99 20.03 -9.77
N ASN A 123 -9.27 20.81 -10.81
CA ASN A 123 -10.64 21.16 -11.23
C ASN A 123 -11.29 20.10 -12.14
N TRP A 124 -10.58 19.02 -12.50
CA TRP A 124 -11.17 17.93 -13.27
C TRP A 124 -12.12 17.08 -12.43
N ASN A 125 -13.08 16.43 -13.09
CA ASN A 125 -14.01 15.52 -12.43
C ASN A 125 -13.21 14.45 -11.65
N PRO A 126 -13.37 14.35 -10.32
CA PRO A 126 -12.58 13.46 -9.48
C PRO A 126 -12.82 11.99 -9.79
N LEU A 127 -14.06 11.62 -10.13
CA LEU A 127 -14.41 10.26 -10.52
C LEU A 127 -13.70 9.87 -11.82
N LEU A 128 -13.74 10.73 -12.85
CA LEU A 128 -13.09 10.43 -14.13
C LEU A 128 -11.57 10.23 -13.98
N LYS A 129 -10.88 11.18 -13.33
CA LYS A 129 -9.42 11.06 -13.14
C LYS A 129 -9.07 9.89 -12.21
N GLY A 130 -9.90 9.64 -11.20
CA GLY A 130 -9.76 8.51 -10.30
C GLY A 130 -9.90 7.18 -11.02
N SER A 131 -10.90 7.03 -11.89
CA SER A 131 -11.12 5.83 -12.69
C SER A 131 -9.98 5.60 -13.69
N ILE A 132 -9.46 6.64 -14.35
CA ILE A 132 -8.30 6.51 -15.24
C ILE A 132 -7.10 5.99 -14.46
N PHE A 133 -6.79 6.59 -13.31
CA PHE A 133 -5.68 6.15 -12.48
C PHE A 133 -5.88 4.73 -11.95
N ALA A 134 -7.08 4.42 -11.45
CA ALA A 134 -7.41 3.10 -10.94
C ALA A 134 -7.26 2.02 -12.02
N ALA A 135 -7.63 2.31 -13.27
CA ALA A 135 -7.44 1.40 -14.40
C ALA A 135 -5.95 1.16 -14.68
N ILE A 136 -5.14 2.22 -14.70
CA ILE A 136 -3.68 2.10 -14.90
C ILE A 136 -3.04 1.29 -13.76
N ALA A 137 -3.42 1.58 -12.52
CA ALA A 137 -2.83 0.93 -11.34
C ALA A 137 -3.25 -0.54 -11.23
N ALA A 138 -4.52 -0.86 -11.46
CA ALA A 138 -5.03 -2.23 -11.44
C ALA A 138 -4.51 -3.02 -12.64
N PHE A 139 -4.90 -2.66 -13.86
CA PHE A 139 -4.64 -3.48 -15.04
C PHE A 139 -3.21 -3.35 -15.58
N GLY A 140 -2.51 -2.27 -15.26
CA GLY A 140 -1.09 -2.11 -15.59
C GLY A 140 -0.20 -2.53 -14.42
N GLY A 141 -0.31 -1.80 -13.30
CA GLY A 141 0.56 -1.97 -12.13
C GLY A 141 0.50 -3.36 -11.51
N MET A 142 -0.69 -3.87 -11.18
CA MET A 142 -0.81 -5.19 -10.53
C MET A 142 -0.42 -6.32 -11.46
N ASN A 143 -0.77 -6.24 -12.75
CA ASN A 143 -0.35 -7.22 -13.74
C ASN A 143 1.18 -7.21 -13.95
N LEU A 144 1.81 -6.04 -13.93
CA LEU A 144 3.27 -5.94 -13.96
C LEU A 144 3.88 -6.62 -12.73
N PHE A 145 3.36 -6.36 -11.52
CA PHE A 145 3.85 -7.01 -10.30
C PHE A 145 3.63 -8.51 -10.25
N ASN A 146 2.55 -9.00 -10.86
CA ASN A 146 2.35 -10.42 -11.09
C ASN A 146 3.41 -10.99 -12.03
N ALA A 147 3.69 -10.30 -13.14
CA ALA A 147 4.67 -10.76 -14.14
C ALA A 147 6.12 -10.80 -13.64
N ILE A 148 6.45 -10.06 -12.57
CA ILE A 148 7.80 -10.03 -11.97
C ILE A 148 7.88 -10.70 -10.60
N ASP A 149 6.86 -11.47 -10.20
CA ASP A 149 6.78 -12.21 -8.93
C ASP A 149 6.76 -11.36 -7.63
N PHE A 150 6.42 -10.08 -7.74
CA PHE A 150 6.23 -9.19 -6.59
C PHE A 150 4.86 -9.37 -5.94
N TYR A 151 3.89 -9.87 -6.70
CA TYR A 151 2.52 -10.09 -6.27
C TYR A 151 2.01 -11.40 -6.86
N ASN A 152 1.36 -12.24 -6.05
CA ASN A 152 0.66 -13.41 -6.54
C ASN A 152 -0.82 -13.28 -6.15
N PRO A 153 -1.73 -13.09 -7.12
CA PRO A 153 -3.15 -12.86 -6.87
C PRO A 153 -3.90 -14.09 -6.36
N LYS A 154 -3.36 -15.32 -6.42
CA LYS A 154 -4.08 -16.54 -5.99
C LYS A 154 -5.53 -16.65 -6.51
N GLY A 155 -5.79 -16.21 -7.74
CA GLY A 155 -7.12 -16.19 -8.35
C GLY A 155 -7.94 -14.92 -8.08
N TRP A 156 -7.43 -13.98 -7.30
CA TRP A 156 -7.99 -12.63 -7.16
C TRP A 156 -8.04 -11.92 -8.51
N SER A 157 -9.21 -11.40 -8.85
CA SER A 157 -9.39 -10.68 -10.11
C SER A 157 -8.85 -9.26 -10.01
N THR A 158 -8.02 -8.86 -10.98
CA THR A 158 -7.54 -7.49 -11.14
C THR A 158 -8.68 -6.47 -11.27
N PHE A 159 -9.88 -6.92 -11.63
CA PHE A 159 -11.07 -6.07 -11.66
C PHE A 159 -11.47 -5.57 -10.25
N TYR A 160 -11.22 -6.34 -9.19
CA TYR A 160 -11.46 -5.88 -7.83
C TYR A 160 -10.43 -4.84 -7.39
N ASP A 161 -9.18 -4.95 -7.85
CA ASP A 161 -8.14 -3.95 -7.58
C ASP A 161 -8.55 -2.58 -8.12
N PHE A 162 -9.20 -2.54 -9.30
CA PHE A 162 -9.74 -1.30 -9.86
C PHE A 162 -10.69 -0.59 -8.88
N PHE A 163 -11.65 -1.31 -8.28
CA PHE A 163 -12.56 -0.72 -7.31
C PHE A 163 -11.87 -0.34 -6.01
N ILE A 164 -10.86 -1.10 -5.57
CA ILE A 164 -10.04 -0.73 -4.40
C ILE A 164 -9.33 0.60 -4.65
N TYR A 165 -8.61 0.76 -5.76
CA TYR A 165 -7.93 2.02 -6.07
C TYR A 165 -8.91 3.18 -6.22
N LEU A 166 -10.04 2.96 -6.90
CA LEU A 166 -11.05 3.99 -7.08
C LEU A 166 -11.59 4.43 -5.71
N PHE A 167 -11.92 3.48 -4.83
CA PHE A 167 -12.34 3.76 -3.46
C PHE A 167 -11.28 4.58 -2.70
N LEU A 168 -10.01 4.16 -2.71
CA LEU A 168 -8.92 4.86 -2.03
C LEU A 168 -8.77 6.31 -2.50
N ILE A 169 -8.85 6.56 -3.81
CA ILE A 169 -8.76 7.91 -4.39
C ILE A 169 -9.96 8.75 -3.99
N MET A 170 -11.18 8.19 -4.03
CA MET A 170 -12.39 8.93 -3.70
C MET A 170 -12.40 9.34 -2.22
N ILE A 171 -12.00 8.45 -1.31
CA ILE A 171 -11.86 8.80 0.11
C ILE A 171 -10.75 9.84 0.31
N ALA A 172 -9.58 9.66 -0.31
CA ALA A 172 -8.51 10.64 -0.22
C ALA A 172 -8.93 12.03 -0.75
N TYR A 173 -9.75 12.07 -1.79
CA TYR A 173 -10.32 13.30 -2.35
C TYR A 173 -11.25 14.01 -1.35
N LEU A 174 -12.09 13.26 -0.63
CA LEU A 174 -12.95 13.85 0.42
C LEU A 174 -12.10 14.52 1.51
N PHE A 175 -11.07 13.83 2.00
CA PHE A 175 -10.17 14.36 3.04
C PHE A 175 -9.34 15.55 2.53
N TYR A 176 -8.88 15.51 1.28
CA TYR A 176 -8.13 16.60 0.66
C TYR A 176 -8.93 17.91 0.60
N ASN A 177 -10.24 17.83 0.35
CA ASN A 177 -11.15 18.98 0.26
C ASN A 177 -11.83 19.35 1.59
N MET A 178 -11.51 18.70 2.70
CA MET A 178 -12.08 19.04 3.99
C MET A 178 -11.62 20.44 4.44
N ASP A 179 -12.51 21.28 4.98
CA ASP A 179 -12.19 22.68 5.31
C ASP A 179 -12.04 22.96 6.82
N SER A 180 -11.70 21.95 7.60
CA SER A 180 -11.69 21.99 9.08
C SER A 180 -10.30 22.27 9.70
N TYR A 181 -9.49 23.17 9.14
CA TYR A 181 -8.07 23.35 9.54
C TYR A 181 -7.71 24.71 10.15
N LYS A 182 -8.64 25.36 10.87
CA LYS A 182 -8.23 26.47 11.74
C LYS A 182 -7.21 25.95 12.76
N LYS A 183 -6.16 26.72 13.07
CA LYS A 183 -5.27 26.31 14.16
C LYS A 183 -6.09 26.31 15.44
N ILE A 184 -5.82 25.35 16.32
CA ILE A 184 -6.47 25.27 17.64
C ILE A 184 -6.24 26.57 18.44
N THR A 185 -5.14 27.27 18.17
CA THR A 185 -4.79 28.54 18.79
C THR A 185 -5.41 29.77 18.12
N ASP A 186 -6.04 29.62 16.95
CA ASP A 186 -6.72 30.73 16.28
C ASP A 186 -8.07 30.94 17.00
N LYS A 187 -8.15 32.02 17.78
CA LYS A 187 -9.38 32.46 18.45
C LYS A 187 -10.48 32.81 17.44
#